data_AF-K0L1E4-F1
#
_entry.id   AF-K0L1E4-F1
#
_cell.length_a   1.000
_cell.length_b   1.000
_cell.length_c   1.000
_cell.angle_alpha   90.00
_cell.angle_beta   90.00
_cell.angle_gamma   90.00
#
_symmetry.space_group_name_H-M   'P 1'
#
loop_
_entity.id
_entity.type
_entity.pdbx_description
1 polymer ?
#
loop_
_entity_poly.entity_id
_entity_poly.type
_entity_poly.pdbx_seq_one_letter_code
_entity_poly.pdbx_strand_id
1 'polypeptide(L)' 'PPKVVRVRRGVSANVFVDNAAYREFLNSKFKATPVDMESAAVALVCRQQKTPFIAIRAISNLAGG' A
#
# COMPACT_ATOMS: atom_id res chain seq x y z
N PRO A 1 -11.40 -12.74 14.18
CA PRO A 1 -9.98 -12.90 14.60
C PRO A 1 -9.07 -12.20 13.59
N PRO A 2 -7.87 -11.74 13.99
CA PRO A 2 -6.90 -11.17 13.05
C PRO A 2 -6.48 -12.21 12.01
N LYS A 3 -6.27 -11.77 10.76
CA LYS A 3 -5.88 -12.63 9.63
C LYS A 3 -4.69 -12.01 8.89
N VAL A 4 -3.71 -12.84 8.57
CA VAL A 4 -2.60 -12.46 7.69
C VAL A 4 -2.92 -12.92 6.27
N VAL A 5 -2.80 -12.01 5.31
CA VAL A 5 -3.03 -12.29 3.89
C VAL A 5 -1.91 -11.67 3.05
N ARG A 6 -1.52 -12.36 1.97
CA ARG A 6 -0.64 -11.77 0.96
C ARG A 6 -1.49 -10.92 0.02
N VAL A 7 -1.05 -9.68 -0.19
CA VAL A 7 -1.63 -8.78 -1.18
C VAL A 7 -0.93 -8.96 -2.53
N ARG A 8 -1.66 -8.81 -3.63
CA ARG A 8 -1.05 -8.88 -4.98
C ARG A 8 -0.21 -7.64 -5.28
N ARG A 9 -0.71 -6.46 -4.89
CA ARG A 9 -0.10 -5.14 -5.14
C ARG A 9 -0.45 -4.20 -4.00
N GLY A 10 0.50 -3.35 -3.60
CA GLY A 10 0.32 -2.22 -2.70
C GLY A 10 0.86 -0.95 -3.35
N VAL A 11 0.38 0.21 -2.89
CA VAL A 11 0.81 1.53 -3.36
C VAL A 11 1.15 2.42 -2.17
N SER A 12 2.00 3.42 -2.41
CA SER A 12 2.21 4.49 -1.44
C SER A 12 1.78 5.83 -2.04
N ALA A 13 1.16 6.67 -1.21
CA ALA A 13 0.80 8.04 -1.52
C ALA A 13 1.51 8.99 -0.53
N ASN A 14 1.88 10.18 -0.97
CA ASN A 14 2.46 11.21 -0.09
C ASN A 14 1.40 11.95 0.75
N VAL A 15 0.19 11.40 0.84
CA VAL A 15 -0.97 11.96 1.54
C VAL A 15 -1.67 10.86 2.31
N PHE A 16 -2.27 11.19 3.45
CA PHE A 16 -3.20 10.30 4.14
C PHE A 16 -4.48 10.22 3.31
N VAL A 17 -4.75 9.06 2.72
CA VAL A 17 -5.95 8.86 1.90
C VAL A 17 -7.15 8.61 2.81
N ASP A 18 -8.09 9.53 2.82
CA ASP A 18 -9.40 9.37 3.47
C ASP A 18 -10.52 9.77 2.50
N ASN A 19 -10.58 9.10 1.35
CA ASN A 19 -11.51 9.43 0.27
C ASN A 19 -11.88 8.17 -0.51
N ALA A 20 -13.15 7.75 -0.42
CA ALA A 20 -13.65 6.53 -1.06
C ALA A 20 -13.44 6.52 -2.58
N ALA A 21 -13.75 7.62 -3.26
CA ALA A 21 -13.59 7.74 -4.72
C ALA A 21 -12.11 7.64 -5.13
N TYR A 22 -11.20 8.20 -4.33
CA TYR A 22 -9.78 8.08 -4.60
C TYR A 22 -9.24 6.68 -4.33
N ARG A 23 -9.69 5.99 -3.26
CA ARG A 23 -9.38 4.58 -3.03
C ARG A 23 -9.86 3.69 -4.18
N GLU A 24 -11.07 3.91 -4.69
CA GLU A 24 -11.61 3.21 -5.85
C GLU A 24 -10.80 3.47 -7.12
N PHE A 25 -10.37 4.71 -7.33
CA PHE A 25 -9.43 5.06 -8.40
C PHE A 25 -8.12 4.26 -8.28
N LEU A 26 -7.49 4.24 -7.09
CA LEU A 26 -6.25 3.49 -6.86
C LEU A 26 -6.43 1.99 -7.12
N ASN A 27 -7.55 1.41 -6.67
CA ASN A 27 -7.85 0.02 -6.93
C ASN A 27 -8.09 -0.25 -8.42
N SER A 28 -8.90 0.56 -9.10
CA SER A 28 -9.24 0.35 -10.50
C SER A 28 -8.02 0.44 -11.41
N LYS A 29 -7.14 1.43 -11.18
CA LYS A 29 -5.93 1.71 -11.97
C LYS A 29 -4.77 0.78 -11.66
N PHE A 30 -4.48 0.53 -10.39
CA PHE A 30 -3.27 -0.19 -9.99
C PHE A 30 -3.54 -1.60 -9.48
N LYS A 31 -4.82 -1.99 -9.31
CA LYS A 31 -5.23 -3.24 -8.64
C LYS A 31 -4.62 -3.38 -7.25
N ALA A 32 -4.39 -2.24 -6.59
CA ALA A 32 -3.84 -2.16 -5.24
C ALA A 32 -4.94 -2.38 -4.20
N THR A 33 -4.57 -3.03 -3.10
CA THR A 33 -5.50 -3.35 -1.99
C THR A 33 -5.14 -2.62 -0.69
N PRO A 34 -3.85 -2.41 -0.36
CA PRO A 34 -3.45 -1.42 0.63
C PRO A 34 -2.87 -0.16 -0.03
N VAL A 35 -3.09 0.98 0.64
CA VAL A 35 -2.34 2.22 0.45
C VAL A 35 -1.64 2.58 1.76
N ASP A 36 -0.36 2.93 1.67
CA ASP A 36 0.41 3.49 2.77
C ASP A 36 1.18 4.74 2.31
N MET A 37 2.18 5.19 3.06
CA MET A 37 2.93 6.40 2.70
C MET A 37 4.42 6.13 2.41
N GLU A 38 4.95 4.95 2.75
CA GLU A 38 6.40 4.70 2.72
C GLU A 38 6.83 3.52 1.85
N SER A 39 6.07 2.42 1.83
CA SER A 39 6.58 1.11 1.38
C SER A 39 7.12 1.11 -0.06
N ALA A 40 6.51 1.85 -0.99
CA ALA A 40 6.95 1.92 -2.37
C ALA A 40 8.30 2.67 -2.51
N ALA A 41 8.52 3.72 -1.72
CA ALA A 41 9.78 4.47 -1.72
C ALA A 41 10.91 3.62 -1.14
N VAL A 42 10.67 2.92 -0.02
CA VAL A 42 11.64 2.00 0.57
C VAL A 42 11.96 0.85 -0.39
N ALA A 43 10.93 0.26 -1.00
CA ALA A 43 11.08 -0.80 -2.00
C ALA A 43 11.94 -0.35 -3.20
N LEU A 44 11.76 0.89 -3.67
CA LEU A 44 12.54 1.45 -4.76
C LEU A 44 14.03 1.54 -4.42
N VAL A 45 14.36 2.04 -3.23
CA VAL A 45 15.76 2.12 -2.76
C VAL A 45 16.36 0.73 -2.59
N CYS A 46 15.66 -0.20 -1.92
CA CYS A 46 16.11 -1.58 -1.77
C CYS A 46 16.35 -2.24 -3.14
N ARG A 47 15.46 -2.00 -4.11
CA ARG A 47 15.62 -2.51 -5.48
C ARG A 47 16.87 -1.96 -6.16
N GLN A 48 17.16 -0.67 -6.01
CA GLN A 48 18.36 -0.03 -6.56
C GLN A 48 19.65 -0.57 -5.91
N GLN A 49 19.62 -0.81 -4.60
CA GLN A 49 20.76 -1.32 -3.83
C GLN A 49 20.90 -2.86 -3.85
N LYS A 50 20.03 -3.57 -4.60
CA LYS A 50 19.96 -5.04 -4.65
C LYS A 50 19.77 -5.68 -3.26
N THR A 51 19.06 -4.99 -2.37
CA THR A 51 18.77 -5.44 -1.01
C THR A 51 17.41 -6.15 -0.97
N PRO A 52 17.30 -7.36 -0.40
CA PRO A 52 16.01 -8.02 -0.19
C PRO A 52 15.07 -7.15 0.67
N PHE A 53 13.79 -7.12 0.33
CA PHE A 53 12.80 -6.26 0.99
C PHE A 53 11.45 -6.98 1.16
N ILE A 54 10.81 -6.74 2.31
CA ILE A 54 9.43 -7.16 2.61
C ILE A 54 8.72 -6.04 3.36
N ALA A 55 7.48 -5.74 2.94
CA ALA A 55 6.59 -4.81 3.64
C ALA A 55 5.50 -5.60 4.37
N ILE A 56 5.31 -5.34 5.67
CA ILE A 56 4.22 -5.87 6.48
C ILE A 56 3.43 -4.67 7.01
N ARG A 57 2.12 -4.64 6.77
CA ARG A 57 1.22 -3.58 7.23
C ARG A 57 0.03 -4.19 7.96
N ALA A 58 -0.33 -3.59 9.08
CA ALA A 58 -1.63 -3.81 9.73
C ALA A 58 -2.62 -2.78 9.18
N ILE A 59 -3.85 -3.21 8.89
CA ILE A 59 -4.90 -2.31 8.41
C ILE A 59 -5.48 -1.58 9.63
N SER A 60 -5.31 -0.25 9.68
CA SER A 60 -5.81 0.60 10.76
C SER A 60 -7.08 1.38 10.40
N ASN A 61 -7.29 1.63 9.10
CA ASN A 61 -8.47 2.31 8.56
C ASN A 61 -8.73 1.82 7.13
N LEU A 62 -9.85 2.27 6.55
CA LEU A 62 -10.31 1.84 5.23
C LEU A 62 -10.06 2.88 4.12
N ALA A 63 -9.37 3.98 4.40
CA ALA A 63 -9.01 5.02 3.44
C ALA A 63 -10.23 5.68 2.76
N GLY A 64 -11.12 6.25 3.56
CA GLY A 64 -12.34 6.95 3.10
C GLY A 64 -13.67 6.27 3.44
N GLY A 65 -13.68 5.29 4.36
CA GLY A 65 -14.89 4.56 4.77
C GLY A 65 -14.72 3.04 4.80
#